data_AF-A0A357L1Y8-F1
#
_entry.id   AF-A0A357L1Y8-F1
#
_cell.length_a   1.000
_cell.length_b   1.000
_cell.length_c   1.000
_cell.angle_alpha   90.00
_cell.angle_beta   90.00
_cell.angle_gamma   90.00
#
_symmetry.space_group_name_H-M   'P 1'
#
loop_
_entity.id
_entity.type
_entity.pdbx_description
1 polymer ?
#
loop_
_entity_poly.entity_id
_entity_poly.type
_entity_poly.pdbx_seq_one_letter_code
_entity_poly.pdbx_strand_id
1 'polypeptide(L)'
;MRLIVLAVALFALAFPAAAEDAAPRVLSPDDAALYAEILELQADGRWREADAAVARVSDPVLMGYVKMERLLHPTAYRARYEELREWMAYYADHPEADKIYSLALKRRPKAASPPLAPVRRKWRSELSPPLHPDLERDYARTSRPRLTQIEGRVRHLAGKEQASLALKEIDGHLKRGVITERQYDRMRSWIAASLYYQGYQARARDLADAVAGRSGDSAVLAYWISGLIHYRENDI
;
A
#
# COMPACT_ATOMS: atom_id res chain seq x y z
N MET A 1 11.93 -57.53 -13.33
CA MET A 1 10.53 -57.08 -13.16
C MET A 1 10.08 -57.40 -11.74
N ARG A 2 10.06 -56.41 -10.85
CA ARG A 2 9.21 -56.32 -9.64
C ARG A 2 9.47 -54.98 -8.97
N LEU A 3 8.43 -54.14 -9.02
CA LEU A 3 8.40 -52.74 -8.64
C LEU A 3 8.63 -52.56 -7.13
N ILE A 4 9.46 -51.59 -6.76
CA ILE A 4 9.50 -51.02 -5.41
C ILE A 4 8.42 -49.94 -5.38
N VAL A 5 7.36 -50.16 -4.60
CA VAL A 5 6.28 -49.21 -4.37
C VAL A 5 6.80 -48.12 -3.43
N LEU A 6 6.84 -46.88 -3.91
CA LEU A 6 7.13 -45.70 -3.10
C LEU A 6 5.87 -45.35 -2.29
N ALA A 7 5.93 -45.53 -0.97
CA ALA A 7 4.89 -45.05 -0.07
C ALA A 7 5.04 -43.54 0.11
N VAL A 8 4.16 -42.76 -0.51
CA VAL A 8 4.04 -41.32 -0.27
C VAL A 8 3.29 -41.14 1.06
N ALA A 9 4.01 -40.76 2.11
CA ALA A 9 3.40 -40.34 3.37
C ALA A 9 2.74 -38.97 3.16
N LEU A 10 1.40 -38.96 3.10
CA LEU A 10 0.60 -37.74 3.10
C LEU A 10 0.59 -37.18 4.52
N PHE A 11 1.47 -36.22 4.82
CA PHE A 11 1.43 -35.50 6.08
C PHE A 11 0.30 -34.45 5.99
N ALA A 12 -0.90 -34.83 6.44
CA ALA A 12 -1.97 -33.87 6.65
C ALA A 12 -1.57 -32.96 7.81
N LEU A 13 -1.16 -31.73 7.50
CA LEU A 13 -1.06 -30.64 8.46
C LEU A 13 -2.46 -30.38 9.02
N ALA A 14 -2.77 -31.01 10.15
CA ALA A 14 -3.91 -30.63 10.96
C ALA A 14 -3.64 -29.23 11.51
N PHE A 15 -4.19 -28.21 10.84
CA PHE A 15 -4.28 -26.89 11.44
C PHE A 15 -5.17 -27.00 12.67
N PRO A 16 -4.70 -26.63 13.88
CA PRO A 16 -5.58 -26.57 15.03
C PRO A 16 -6.65 -25.52 14.76
N ALA A 17 -7.91 -25.94 14.72
CA ALA A 17 -9.10 -25.08 14.66
C ALA A 17 -9.34 -24.38 16.02
N ALA A 18 -8.29 -23.81 16.61
CA ALA A 18 -8.32 -23.18 17.92
C ALA A 18 -7.82 -21.74 17.80
N ALA A 19 -8.61 -20.90 17.11
CA ALA A 19 -8.38 -19.46 17.07
C ALA A 19 -9.65 -18.61 16.84
N GLU A 20 -10.87 -19.17 16.92
CA GLU A 20 -12.08 -18.33 16.79
C GLU A 20 -12.37 -17.53 18.07
N ASP A 21 -12.07 -18.07 19.26
CA ASP A 21 -12.40 -17.40 20.53
C ASP A 21 -11.36 -16.38 21.03
N ALA A 22 -10.19 -16.30 20.40
CA ALA A 22 -9.11 -15.38 20.82
C ALA A 22 -9.11 -14.04 20.07
N ALA A 23 -9.92 -13.91 19.02
CA ALA A 23 -10.03 -12.66 18.28
C ALA A 23 -10.94 -11.67 19.02
N PRO A 24 -10.62 -10.36 19.04
CA PRO A 24 -11.52 -9.37 19.61
C PRO A 24 -12.85 -9.39 18.85
N ARG A 25 -13.95 -9.68 19.55
CA ARG A 25 -15.31 -9.57 19.00
C ARG A 25 -15.70 -8.10 18.98
N VAL A 26 -15.66 -7.49 17.80
CA VAL A 26 -15.97 -6.06 17.59
C VAL A 26 -17.48 -5.82 17.57
N LEU A 27 -18.27 -6.79 17.12
CA LEU A 27 -19.74 -6.75 17.08
C LEU A 27 -20.34 -7.78 18.03
N SER A 28 -21.53 -7.49 18.54
CA SER A 28 -22.35 -8.47 19.25
C SER A 28 -22.77 -9.60 18.29
N PRO A 29 -22.97 -10.85 18.77
CA PRO A 29 -23.47 -11.93 17.92
C PRO A 29 -24.82 -11.60 17.27
N ASP A 30 -25.69 -10.87 17.98
CA ASP A 30 -27.01 -10.48 17.51
C ASP A 30 -26.92 -9.44 16.37
N ASP A 31 -26.10 -8.39 16.52
CA ASP A 31 -25.91 -7.41 15.45
C ASP A 31 -25.20 -8.02 14.23
N ALA A 32 -24.25 -8.94 14.44
CA ALA A 32 -23.61 -9.65 13.35
C ALA A 32 -24.63 -10.49 12.54
N ALA A 33 -25.54 -11.19 13.22
CA ALA A 33 -26.62 -11.93 12.57
C ALA A 33 -27.60 -11.00 11.84
N LEU A 34 -27.99 -9.88 12.46
CA LEU A 34 -28.85 -8.88 11.82
C LEU A 34 -28.20 -8.27 10.57
N TYR A 35 -26.92 -7.94 10.61
CA TYR A 35 -26.23 -7.42 9.43
C TYR A 35 -26.15 -8.43 8.29
N ALA A 36 -25.91 -9.70 8.59
CA ALA A 36 -25.96 -10.77 7.59
C ALA A 36 -27.35 -10.87 6.95
N GLU A 37 -28.40 -10.93 7.78
CA GLU A 37 -29.80 -10.96 7.33
C GLU A 37 -30.13 -9.76 6.44
N ILE A 38 -29.74 -8.55 6.85
CA ILE A 38 -29.98 -7.32 6.08
C ILE A 38 -29.33 -7.41 4.71
N LEU A 39 -28.07 -7.83 4.62
CA LEU A 39 -27.35 -7.88 3.35
C LEU A 39 -27.94 -8.94 2.40
N GLU A 40 -28.35 -10.09 2.92
CA GLU A 40 -29.05 -11.11 2.13
C GLU A 40 -30.39 -10.58 1.60
N LEU A 41 -31.20 -9.96 2.47
CA LEU A 41 -32.47 -9.36 2.06
C LEU A 41 -32.27 -8.24 1.02
N GLN A 42 -31.21 -7.44 1.14
CA GLN A 42 -30.89 -6.40 0.16
C GLN A 42 -30.43 -6.98 -1.17
N ALA A 43 -29.65 -8.07 -1.17
CA ALA A 43 -29.21 -8.74 -2.40
C ALA A 43 -30.40 -9.28 -3.21
N ASP A 44 -31.45 -9.73 -2.53
CA ASP A 44 -32.71 -10.18 -3.13
C ASP A 44 -33.71 -9.03 -3.43
N GLY A 45 -33.37 -7.79 -3.06
CA GLY A 45 -34.25 -6.63 -3.22
C GLY A 45 -35.48 -6.61 -2.30
N ARG A 46 -35.45 -7.37 -1.19
CA ARG A 46 -36.52 -7.45 -0.17
C ARG A 46 -36.46 -6.27 0.80
N TRP A 47 -36.64 -5.05 0.26
CA TRP A 47 -36.37 -3.80 0.97
C TRP A 47 -37.16 -3.61 2.26
N ARG A 48 -38.45 -3.97 2.29
CA ARG A 48 -39.29 -3.81 3.49
C ARG A 48 -38.80 -4.66 4.66
N GLU A 49 -38.34 -5.86 4.36
CA GLU A 49 -37.84 -6.79 5.37
C GLU A 49 -36.45 -6.37 5.82
N ALA A 50 -35.60 -5.94 4.88
CA ALA A 50 -34.30 -5.36 5.21
C ALA A 50 -34.45 -4.12 6.12
N ASP A 51 -35.40 -3.23 5.83
CA ASP A 51 -35.68 -2.04 6.66
C ASP A 51 -36.20 -2.42 8.06
N ALA A 52 -36.99 -3.49 8.17
CA ALA A 52 -37.44 -4.01 9.46
C ALA A 52 -36.28 -4.62 10.27
N ALA A 53 -35.36 -5.34 9.62
CA ALA A 53 -34.17 -5.88 10.27
C ALA A 53 -33.19 -4.76 10.69
N VAL A 54 -33.00 -3.74 9.85
CA VAL A 54 -32.21 -2.53 10.16
C VAL A 54 -32.72 -1.86 11.44
N ALA A 55 -34.04 -1.79 11.65
CA ALA A 55 -34.61 -1.16 12.84
C ALA A 55 -34.30 -1.91 14.16
N ARG A 56 -33.83 -3.17 14.08
CA ARG A 56 -33.42 -3.97 15.25
C ARG A 56 -31.93 -3.87 15.56
N VAL A 57 -31.13 -3.31 14.65
CA VAL A 57 -29.67 -3.17 14.84
C VAL A 57 -29.40 -2.21 16.00
N SER A 58 -28.60 -2.66 16.97
CA SER A 58 -28.25 -1.89 18.16
C SER A 58 -27.01 -1.04 17.95
N ASP A 59 -25.94 -1.59 17.36
CA ASP A 59 -24.74 -0.85 16.99
C ASP A 59 -24.73 -0.53 15.48
N PRO A 60 -24.89 0.75 15.06
CA PRO A 60 -24.96 1.14 13.66
C PRO A 60 -23.60 1.28 12.95
N VAL A 61 -22.50 0.78 13.52
CA VAL A 61 -21.13 0.96 12.98
C VAL A 61 -20.97 0.49 11.52
N LEU A 62 -21.71 -0.53 11.07
CA LEU A 62 -21.67 -1.00 9.67
C LEU A 62 -22.73 -0.38 8.75
N MET A 63 -23.52 0.59 9.24
CA MET A 63 -24.62 1.16 8.47
C MET A 63 -24.17 1.89 7.20
N GLY A 64 -22.93 2.41 7.17
CA GLY A 64 -22.33 2.98 5.96
C GLY A 64 -22.24 1.96 4.82
N TYR A 65 -21.84 0.73 5.12
CA TYR A 65 -21.78 -0.37 4.15
C TYR A 65 -23.18 -0.85 3.73
N VAL A 66 -24.09 -1.04 4.70
CA VAL A 66 -25.49 -1.42 4.42
C VAL A 66 -26.18 -0.42 3.48
N LYS A 67 -25.99 0.88 3.72
CA LYS A 67 -26.54 1.92 2.83
C LYS A 67 -25.85 1.92 1.47
N MET A 68 -24.54 1.68 1.43
CA MET A 68 -23.77 1.63 0.19
C MET A 68 -24.26 0.53 -0.74
N GLU A 69 -24.45 -0.70 -0.22
CA GLU A 69 -24.94 -1.84 -0.99
C GLU A 69 -26.32 -1.55 -1.61
N ARG A 70 -27.26 -1.03 -0.82
CA ARG A 70 -28.57 -0.58 -1.33
C ARG A 70 -28.43 0.46 -2.45
N LEU A 71 -27.58 1.48 -2.27
CA LEU A 71 -27.43 2.56 -3.25
C LEU A 71 -26.76 2.09 -4.56
N LEU A 72 -25.92 1.06 -4.49
CA LEU A 72 -25.21 0.48 -5.63
C LEU A 72 -25.90 -0.76 -6.21
N HIS A 73 -27.04 -1.17 -5.66
CA HIS A 73 -27.74 -2.37 -6.11
C HIS A 73 -27.98 -2.32 -7.64
N PRO A 74 -27.68 -3.40 -8.38
CA PRO A 74 -27.64 -3.36 -9.84
C PRO A 74 -29.01 -3.14 -10.50
N THR A 75 -30.08 -3.71 -9.95
CA THR A 75 -31.40 -3.76 -10.61
C THR A 75 -32.58 -3.34 -9.71
N ALA A 76 -32.69 -3.90 -8.52
CA ALA A 76 -33.86 -3.74 -7.64
C ALA A 76 -33.91 -2.41 -6.86
N TYR A 77 -32.85 -1.58 -6.88
CA TYR A 77 -32.86 -0.24 -6.31
C TYR A 77 -32.25 0.78 -7.25
N ARG A 78 -32.88 1.96 -7.35
CA ARG A 78 -32.36 3.08 -8.13
C ARG A 78 -32.20 4.31 -7.24
N ALA A 79 -30.99 4.48 -6.71
CA ALA A 79 -30.64 5.61 -5.85
C ALA A 79 -30.89 6.99 -6.50
N ARG A 80 -31.54 7.89 -5.79
CA ARG A 80 -31.68 9.29 -6.21
C ARG A 80 -30.41 10.07 -5.90
N TYR A 81 -30.24 11.21 -6.56
CA TYR A 81 -29.05 12.05 -6.35
C TYR A 81 -28.92 12.50 -4.90
N GLU A 82 -30.04 12.82 -4.27
CA GLU A 82 -30.12 13.30 -2.89
C GLU A 82 -29.58 12.27 -1.91
N GLU A 83 -29.93 10.99 -2.10
CA GLU A 83 -29.48 9.87 -1.27
C GLU A 83 -27.99 9.62 -1.42
N LEU A 84 -27.47 9.69 -2.65
CA LEU A 84 -26.04 9.54 -2.92
C LEU A 84 -25.23 10.70 -2.32
N ARG A 85 -25.76 11.92 -2.43
CA ARG A 85 -25.15 13.12 -1.84
C ARG A 85 -25.14 13.05 -0.32
N GLU A 86 -26.24 12.59 0.28
CA GLU A 86 -26.35 12.38 1.72
C GLU A 86 -25.37 11.30 2.20
N TRP A 87 -25.29 10.16 1.51
CA TRP A 87 -24.31 9.13 1.84
C TRP A 87 -22.88 9.68 1.80
N MET A 88 -22.53 10.46 0.77
CA MET A 88 -21.21 11.11 0.70
C MET A 88 -20.98 12.10 1.85
N ALA A 89 -22.01 12.72 2.40
CA ALA A 89 -21.83 13.65 3.53
C ALA A 89 -21.39 12.93 4.82
N TYR A 90 -21.83 11.69 5.03
CA TYR A 90 -21.55 10.92 6.24
C TYR A 90 -20.42 9.88 6.08
N TYR A 91 -20.22 9.37 4.86
CA TYR A 91 -19.39 8.19 4.59
C TYR A 91 -18.35 8.41 3.49
N ALA A 92 -17.96 9.66 3.20
CA ALA A 92 -16.96 9.96 2.17
C ALA A 92 -15.58 9.31 2.40
N ASP A 93 -15.27 8.88 3.61
CA ASP A 93 -14.00 8.23 3.98
C ASP A 93 -14.04 6.69 3.83
N HIS A 94 -15.18 6.13 3.41
CA HIS A 94 -15.28 4.70 3.12
C HIS A 94 -14.33 4.29 1.98
N PRO A 95 -13.75 3.07 2.04
CA PRO A 95 -12.82 2.58 1.01
C PRO A 95 -13.37 2.64 -0.41
N GLU A 96 -14.69 2.50 -0.58
CA GLU A 96 -15.36 2.49 -1.89
C GLU A 96 -16.18 3.76 -2.18
N ALA A 97 -15.98 4.84 -1.42
CA ALA A 97 -16.72 6.09 -1.60
C ALA A 97 -16.59 6.68 -3.03
N ASP A 98 -15.49 6.37 -3.73
CA ASP A 98 -15.29 6.72 -5.15
C ASP A 98 -16.43 6.20 -6.06
N LYS A 99 -17.00 5.02 -5.77
CA LYS A 99 -18.10 4.43 -6.55
C LYS A 99 -19.39 5.25 -6.38
N ILE A 100 -19.76 5.54 -5.13
CA ILE A 100 -20.94 6.36 -4.80
C ILE A 100 -20.79 7.77 -5.38
N TYR A 101 -19.62 8.40 -5.19
CA TYR A 101 -19.32 9.72 -5.72
C TYR A 101 -19.46 9.78 -7.26
N SER A 102 -18.90 8.81 -7.96
CA SER A 102 -19.02 8.71 -9.41
C SER A 102 -20.47 8.56 -9.88
N LEU A 103 -21.26 7.74 -9.17
CA LEU A 103 -22.68 7.58 -9.43
C LEU A 103 -23.46 8.87 -9.17
N ALA A 104 -23.13 9.57 -8.08
CA ALA A 104 -23.73 10.84 -7.71
C ALA A 104 -23.48 11.91 -8.78
N LEU A 105 -22.25 12.04 -9.27
CA LEU A 105 -21.92 12.98 -10.35
C LEU A 105 -22.69 12.68 -11.64
N LYS A 106 -22.86 11.41 -12.00
CA LYS A 106 -23.64 11.00 -13.19
C LYS A 106 -25.12 11.33 -13.06
N ARG A 107 -25.67 11.28 -11.84
CA ARG A 107 -27.11 11.51 -11.56
C ARG A 107 -27.42 12.94 -11.11
N ARG A 108 -26.40 13.79 -10.98
CA ARG A 108 -26.53 15.15 -10.47
C ARG A 108 -27.36 16.04 -11.43
N PRO A 109 -28.46 16.64 -10.95
CA PRO A 109 -29.15 17.70 -11.69
C PRO A 109 -28.25 18.93 -11.85
N LYS A 110 -28.38 19.65 -12.98
CA LYS A 110 -27.53 20.83 -13.28
C LYS A 110 -27.53 21.89 -12.18
N ALA A 111 -28.69 22.11 -11.53
CA ALA A 111 -28.86 23.13 -10.49
C ALA A 111 -28.45 22.65 -9.08
N ALA A 112 -28.13 21.38 -8.89
CA ALA A 112 -27.79 20.85 -7.57
C ALA A 112 -26.32 21.06 -7.22
N SER A 113 -26.04 21.37 -5.96
CA SER A 113 -24.67 21.43 -5.40
C SER A 113 -23.99 20.06 -5.52
N PRO A 114 -22.69 19.99 -5.82
CA PRO A 114 -21.96 18.73 -5.95
C PRO A 114 -21.89 17.95 -4.61
N PRO A 115 -21.71 16.62 -4.65
CA PRO A 115 -21.48 15.82 -3.45
C PRO A 115 -20.08 16.07 -2.90
N LEU A 116 -19.88 15.76 -1.61
CA LEU A 116 -18.55 15.77 -1.00
C LEU A 116 -17.64 14.78 -1.73
N ALA A 117 -16.39 15.17 -1.99
CA ALA A 117 -15.42 14.28 -2.63
C ALA A 117 -14.95 13.17 -1.66
N PRO A 118 -14.60 11.97 -2.17
CA PRO A 118 -14.05 10.89 -1.36
C PRO A 118 -12.81 11.33 -0.57
N VAL A 119 -12.80 11.03 0.72
CA VAL A 119 -11.71 11.32 1.64
C VAL A 119 -10.76 10.13 1.64
N ARG A 120 -9.62 10.27 0.96
CA ARG A 120 -8.60 9.22 0.94
C ARG A 120 -7.93 9.12 2.31
N ARG A 121 -8.18 8.03 3.04
CA ARG A 121 -7.41 7.71 4.25
C ARG A 121 -5.94 7.52 3.88
N LYS A 122 -5.08 8.33 4.48
CA LYS A 122 -3.63 8.19 4.35
C LYS A 122 -3.19 7.12 5.34
N TRP A 123 -3.16 5.85 4.90
CA TRP A 123 -2.76 4.70 5.70
C TRP A 123 -1.31 4.77 6.20
N ARG A 124 -0.49 5.66 5.63
CA ARG A 124 0.82 6.04 6.16
C ARG A 124 0.79 7.54 6.48
N SER A 125 0.63 7.87 7.75
CA SER A 125 0.95 9.20 8.27
C SER A 125 2.41 9.30 8.73
N GLU A 126 3.19 8.23 8.63
CA GLU A 126 4.61 8.30 8.93
C GLU A 126 5.28 9.27 7.97
N LEU A 127 5.66 10.43 8.51
CA LEU A 127 6.80 11.17 8.00
C LEU A 127 7.88 10.13 7.76
N SER A 128 8.38 10.03 6.53
CA SER A 128 9.62 9.31 6.29
C SER A 128 10.60 9.76 7.38
N PRO A 129 11.26 8.83 8.10
CA PRO A 129 12.19 9.21 9.15
C PRO A 129 13.08 10.34 8.65
N PRO A 130 13.31 11.38 9.47
CA PRO A 130 14.13 12.49 9.04
C PRO A 130 15.46 11.96 8.52
N LEU A 131 16.03 12.64 7.52
CA LEU A 131 17.34 12.25 7.01
C LEU A 131 18.33 12.20 8.18
N HIS A 132 19.29 11.28 8.11
CA HIS A 132 20.38 11.25 9.06
C HIS A 132 20.99 12.66 9.21
N PRO A 133 21.30 13.16 10.42
CA PRO A 133 21.73 14.55 10.63
C PRO A 133 22.88 14.99 9.71
N ASP A 134 23.82 14.10 9.42
CA ASP A 134 24.97 14.37 8.55
C ASP A 134 24.56 14.55 7.08
N LEU A 135 23.56 13.79 6.64
CA LEU A 135 22.98 13.93 5.32
C LEU A 135 22.16 15.22 5.24
N GLU A 136 21.41 15.57 6.29
CA GLU A 136 20.69 16.85 6.37
C GLU A 136 21.66 18.05 6.24
N ARG A 137 22.82 17.99 6.92
CA ARG A 137 23.89 19.00 6.78
C ARG A 137 24.42 19.10 5.35
N ASP A 138 24.59 17.97 4.67
CA ASP A 138 25.00 17.97 3.26
C ASP A 138 23.94 18.59 2.33
N TYR A 139 22.67 18.31 2.58
CA TYR A 139 21.55 18.94 1.86
C TYR A 139 21.48 20.45 2.10
N ALA A 140 21.90 20.94 3.27
CA ALA A 140 21.98 22.37 3.54
C ALA A 140 23.16 23.04 2.83
N ARG A 141 24.27 22.33 2.64
CA ARG A 141 25.49 22.83 1.95
C ARG A 141 25.36 22.81 0.43
N THR A 142 24.47 21.99 -0.11
CA THR A 142 24.28 21.81 -1.57
C THR A 142 22.98 22.44 -2.04
N SER A 143 22.85 22.66 -3.35
CA SER A 143 21.61 23.19 -3.92
C SER A 143 20.49 22.15 -3.87
N ARG A 144 19.53 22.31 -2.95
CA ARG A 144 18.38 21.41 -2.81
C ARG A 144 17.60 21.18 -4.12
N PRO A 145 17.20 22.22 -4.90
CA PRO A 145 16.46 22.00 -6.14
C PRO A 145 17.25 21.15 -7.15
N ARG A 146 18.55 21.42 -7.28
CA ARG A 146 19.43 20.69 -8.19
C ARG A 146 19.63 19.25 -7.74
N LEU A 147 19.84 19.02 -6.45
CA LEU A 147 19.96 17.68 -5.89
C LEU A 147 18.68 16.87 -6.08
N THR A 148 17.51 17.45 -5.83
CA THR A 148 16.22 16.78 -6.08
C THR A 148 16.08 16.35 -7.53
N GLN A 149 16.54 17.16 -8.49
CA GLN A 149 16.54 16.79 -9.91
C GLN A 149 17.48 15.61 -10.20
N ILE A 150 18.72 15.65 -9.67
CA ILE A 150 19.70 14.57 -9.83
C ILE A 150 19.15 13.27 -9.22
N GLU A 151 18.68 13.31 -7.97
CA GLU A 151 18.11 12.14 -7.31
C GLU A 151 16.88 11.60 -8.04
N GLY A 152 15.99 12.47 -8.51
CA GLY A 152 14.83 12.09 -9.32
C GLY A 152 15.24 11.35 -10.59
N ARG A 153 16.28 11.86 -11.28
CA ARG A 153 16.83 11.22 -12.47
C ARG A 153 17.48 9.87 -12.16
N VAL A 154 18.24 9.75 -11.08
CA VAL A 154 18.82 8.46 -10.64
C VAL A 154 17.73 7.44 -10.32
N ARG A 155 16.70 7.81 -9.56
CA ARG A 155 15.56 6.92 -9.27
C ARG A 155 14.85 6.48 -10.55
N HIS A 156 14.66 7.41 -11.50
CA HIS A 156 14.08 7.07 -12.81
C HIS A 156 14.94 6.05 -13.57
N LEU A 157 16.25 6.26 -13.67
CA LEU A 157 17.17 5.34 -14.34
C LEU A 157 17.22 3.97 -13.65
N ALA A 158 17.29 3.95 -12.31
CA ALA A 158 17.27 2.73 -11.52
C ALA A 158 15.95 1.94 -11.71
N GLY A 159 14.81 2.64 -11.78
CA GLY A 159 13.50 2.02 -12.06
C GLY A 159 13.31 1.59 -13.53
N LYS A 160 14.17 2.05 -14.44
CA LYS A 160 14.25 1.62 -15.84
C LYS A 160 15.35 0.60 -16.10
N GLU A 161 15.92 0.03 -15.04
CA GLU A 161 16.99 -0.99 -15.11
C GLU A 161 18.30 -0.46 -15.73
N GLN A 162 18.48 0.85 -15.81
CA GLN A 162 19.65 1.51 -16.40
C GLN A 162 20.71 1.85 -15.34
N ALA A 163 21.07 0.88 -14.50
CA ALA A 163 21.98 1.07 -13.36
C ALA A 163 23.37 1.60 -13.77
N SER A 164 23.94 1.12 -14.88
CA SER A 164 25.23 1.60 -15.39
C SER A 164 25.19 3.06 -15.81
N LEU A 165 24.07 3.52 -16.40
CA LEU A 165 23.89 4.92 -16.79
C LEU A 165 23.71 5.79 -15.54
N ALA A 166 22.95 5.31 -14.55
CA ALA A 166 22.78 5.98 -13.28
C ALA A 166 24.11 6.20 -12.56
N LEU A 167 25.00 5.18 -12.52
CA LEU A 167 26.35 5.31 -11.95
C LEU A 167 27.17 6.38 -12.66
N LYS A 168 27.23 6.32 -14.00
CA LYS A 168 27.97 7.30 -14.80
C LYS A 168 27.49 8.73 -14.55
N GLU A 169 26.19 8.92 -14.38
CA GLU A 169 25.59 10.22 -14.08
C GLU A 169 26.07 10.77 -12.73
N ILE A 170 25.94 9.97 -11.65
CA ILE A 170 26.33 10.41 -10.30
C ILE A 170 27.85 10.57 -10.15
N ASP A 171 28.66 9.76 -10.84
CA ASP A 171 30.12 9.92 -10.89
C ASP A 171 30.51 11.29 -11.44
N GLY A 172 29.82 11.73 -12.50
CA GLY A 172 30.05 13.05 -13.07
C GLY A 172 29.72 14.18 -12.09
N HIS A 173 28.64 14.04 -11.32
CA HIS A 173 28.27 15.02 -10.30
C HIS A 173 29.24 15.06 -9.14
N LEU A 174 29.73 13.90 -8.68
CA LEU A 174 30.74 13.81 -7.62
C LEU A 174 32.06 14.46 -8.07
N LYS A 175 32.56 14.11 -9.26
CA LYS A 175 33.81 14.67 -9.82
C LYS A 175 33.79 16.20 -9.96
N ARG A 176 32.62 16.78 -10.23
CA ARG A 176 32.42 18.24 -10.33
C ARG A 176 32.19 18.91 -8.98
N GLY A 177 32.17 18.17 -7.88
CA GLY A 177 31.85 18.69 -6.54
C GLY A 177 30.41 19.20 -6.40
N VAL A 178 29.48 18.73 -7.25
CA VAL A 178 28.07 19.15 -7.21
C VAL A 178 27.31 18.47 -6.07
N ILE A 179 27.73 17.25 -5.72
CA ILE A 179 27.16 16.43 -4.66
C ILE A 179 28.27 16.00 -3.70
N THR A 180 27.90 15.66 -2.47
CA THR A 180 28.82 15.12 -1.45
C THR A 180 29.00 13.61 -1.59
N GLU A 181 30.00 13.04 -0.94
CA GLU A 181 30.19 11.58 -0.91
C GLU A 181 29.00 10.84 -0.28
N ARG A 182 28.39 11.37 0.80
CA ARG A 182 27.18 10.77 1.39
C ARG A 182 25.97 10.83 0.46
N GLN A 183 25.79 11.93 -0.27
CA GLN A 183 24.71 12.05 -1.27
C GLN A 183 24.92 11.09 -2.43
N TYR A 184 26.17 10.97 -2.88
CA TYR A 184 26.59 9.99 -3.87
C TYR A 184 26.30 8.55 -3.40
N ASP A 185 26.67 8.23 -2.16
CA ASP A 185 26.46 6.91 -1.57
C ASP A 185 24.99 6.57 -1.33
N ARG A 186 24.18 7.55 -0.91
CA ARG A 186 22.72 7.40 -0.86
C ARG A 186 22.16 7.01 -2.22
N MET A 187 22.60 7.66 -3.30
CA MET A 187 22.18 7.31 -4.66
C MET A 187 22.71 5.94 -5.11
N ARG A 188 23.95 5.58 -4.75
CA ARG A 188 24.50 4.25 -5.01
C ARG A 188 23.69 3.14 -4.34
N SER A 189 23.09 3.39 -3.16
CA SER A 189 22.20 2.41 -2.52
C SER A 189 20.95 2.09 -3.36
N TRP A 190 20.36 3.08 -4.04
CA TRP A 190 19.23 2.84 -4.97
C TRP A 190 19.66 2.05 -6.20
N ILE A 191 20.86 2.34 -6.71
CA ILE A 191 21.44 1.63 -7.85
C ILE A 191 21.75 0.18 -7.45
N ALA A 192 22.28 -0.06 -6.25
CA ALA A 192 22.54 -1.40 -5.72
C ALA A 192 21.24 -2.20 -5.62
N ALA A 193 20.16 -1.59 -5.12
CA ALA A 193 18.85 -2.22 -5.10
C ALA A 193 18.36 -2.59 -6.51
N SER A 194 18.48 -1.68 -7.48
CA SER A 194 18.11 -1.95 -8.88
C SER A 194 18.91 -3.12 -9.47
N LEU A 195 20.22 -3.17 -9.26
CA LEU A 195 21.08 -4.27 -9.69
C LEU A 195 20.69 -5.60 -9.00
N TYR A 196 20.37 -5.56 -7.71
CA TYR A 196 19.95 -6.72 -6.94
C TYR A 196 18.65 -7.33 -7.50
N TYR A 197 17.64 -6.50 -7.75
CA TYR A 197 16.34 -6.95 -8.28
C TYR A 197 16.43 -7.52 -9.70
N GLN A 198 17.39 -7.06 -10.49
CA GLN A 198 17.67 -7.60 -11.83
C GLN A 198 18.53 -8.88 -11.81
N GLY A 199 18.97 -9.34 -10.64
CA GLY A 199 19.81 -10.53 -10.53
C GLY A 199 21.31 -10.30 -10.76
N TYR A 200 21.77 -9.06 -10.89
CA TYR A 200 23.20 -8.73 -10.94
C TYR A 200 23.82 -8.72 -9.54
N GLN A 201 23.72 -9.84 -8.83
CA GLN A 201 24.00 -9.97 -7.40
C GLN A 201 25.42 -9.55 -7.04
N ALA A 202 26.43 -10.01 -7.80
CA ALA A 202 27.83 -9.67 -7.52
C ALA A 202 28.08 -8.15 -7.57
N ARG A 203 27.59 -7.48 -8.62
CA ARG A 203 27.74 -6.02 -8.75
C ARG A 203 26.93 -5.26 -7.70
N ALA A 204 25.75 -5.77 -7.34
CA ALA A 204 24.95 -5.21 -6.26
C ALA A 204 25.68 -5.34 -4.91
N ARG A 205 26.35 -6.46 -4.65
CA ARG A 205 27.13 -6.71 -3.43
C ARG A 205 28.30 -5.76 -3.32
N ASP A 206 29.14 -5.69 -4.36
CA ASP A 206 30.29 -4.79 -4.40
C ASP A 206 29.86 -3.33 -4.12
N LEU A 207 28.71 -2.95 -4.68
CA LEU A 207 28.17 -1.61 -4.52
C LEU A 207 27.58 -1.38 -3.13
N ALA A 208 26.78 -2.32 -2.62
CA ALA A 208 26.10 -2.22 -1.34
C ALA A 208 27.08 -2.31 -0.17
N ASP A 209 28.03 -3.24 -0.18
CA ASP A 209 29.02 -3.43 0.89
C ASP A 209 29.96 -2.22 0.98
N ALA A 210 30.40 -1.68 -0.15
CA ALA A 210 31.22 -0.47 -0.17
C ALA A 210 30.48 0.76 0.37
N VAL A 211 29.17 0.87 0.14
CA VAL A 211 28.36 1.96 0.68
C VAL A 211 28.03 1.72 2.16
N ALA A 212 27.68 0.50 2.55
CA ALA A 212 27.40 0.12 3.93
C ALA A 212 28.60 0.41 4.83
N GLY A 213 29.82 0.03 4.41
CA GLY A 213 31.04 0.28 5.16
C GLY A 213 31.46 1.75 5.27
N ARG A 214 31.08 2.61 4.30
CA ARG A 214 31.48 4.04 4.28
C ARG A 214 30.41 4.99 4.83
N SER A 215 29.16 4.76 4.47
CA SER A 215 28.06 5.73 4.63
C SER A 215 26.75 5.08 5.10
N GLY A 216 26.79 3.86 5.64
CA GLY A 216 25.61 3.04 5.91
C GLY A 216 24.53 3.75 6.73
N ASP A 217 24.88 4.53 7.76
CA ASP A 217 23.91 5.23 8.61
C ASP A 217 23.15 6.34 7.85
N SER A 218 23.78 6.93 6.84
CA SER A 218 23.18 7.96 5.97
C SER A 218 22.56 7.37 4.68
N ALA A 219 22.92 6.14 4.35
CA ALA A 219 22.49 5.38 3.18
C ALA A 219 21.95 4.00 3.61
N VAL A 220 21.00 3.99 4.56
CA VAL A 220 20.49 2.79 5.25
C VAL A 220 20.05 1.67 4.30
N LEU A 221 19.55 2.01 3.12
CA LEU A 221 19.19 1.01 2.11
C LEU A 221 20.38 0.12 1.71
N ALA A 222 21.62 0.60 1.78
CA ALA A 222 22.80 -0.21 1.52
C ALA A 222 22.96 -1.34 2.55
N TYR A 223 22.71 -1.08 3.84
CA TYR A 223 22.67 -2.15 4.85
C TYR A 223 21.60 -3.18 4.52
N TRP A 224 20.41 -2.73 4.11
CA TRP A 224 19.32 -3.62 3.74
C TRP A 224 19.67 -4.51 2.54
N ILE A 225 20.19 -3.92 1.46
CA ILE A 225 20.55 -4.66 0.25
C ILE A 225 21.74 -5.59 0.51
N SER A 226 22.78 -5.12 1.21
CA SER A 226 23.91 -5.96 1.62
C SER A 226 23.41 -7.14 2.46
N GLY A 227 22.60 -6.88 3.50
CA GLY A 227 22.03 -7.92 4.35
C GLY A 227 21.18 -8.93 3.58
N LEU A 228 20.33 -8.50 2.64
CA LEU A 228 19.55 -9.40 1.79
C LEU A 228 20.42 -10.29 0.90
N ILE A 229 21.51 -9.73 0.36
CA ILE A 229 22.46 -10.48 -0.46
C ILE A 229 23.15 -11.56 0.38
N HIS A 230 23.73 -11.18 1.52
CA HIS A 230 24.41 -12.10 2.44
C HIS A 230 23.45 -13.15 3.02
N TYR A 231 22.20 -12.77 3.31
CA TYR A 231 21.17 -13.71 3.74
C TYR A 231 20.91 -14.78 2.68
N ARG A 232 20.66 -14.36 1.43
CA ARG A 232 20.39 -15.30 0.33
C ARG A 232 21.57 -16.21 -0.01
N GLU A 233 22.80 -15.73 0.17
CA GLU A 233 24.00 -16.52 -0.08
C GLU A 233 24.25 -17.60 0.98
N ASN A 234 23.72 -17.41 2.19
CA ASN A 234 23.80 -18.39 3.27
C ASN A 234 22.59 -19.36 3.31
N ASP A 235 21.63 -19.22 2.38
CA ASP A 235 20.36 -19.97 2.34
C ASP A 235 20.26 -20.97 1.16
N ILE A 236 21.38 -21.59 0.74
CA ILE A 236 21.40 -22.70 -0.24
C ILE A 236 22.35 -23.81 0.21
#